data_AF-A0A838N204-F1
#
_entry.id   AF-A0A838N204-F1
#
_cell.length_a   1.000
_cell.length_b   1.000
_cell.length_c   1.000
_cell.angle_alpha   90.00
_cell.angle_beta   90.00
_cell.angle_gamma   90.00
#
_symmetry.space_group_name_H-M   'P 1'
#
loop_
_entity.id
_entity.type
_entity.pdbx_description
1 polymer ?
#
loop_
_entity_poly.entity_id
_entity_poly.type
_entity_poly.pdbx_seq_one_letter_code
_entity_poly.pdbx_strand_id
1 'polypeptide(L)'
;MTNFVIWSTTILNHLQAVSHDKHLQVKHSPVEPTNKPRDNSPSGGDDEQRQRAQMQRDALEMNAGFFRVERLLGNIGYIDLRMFFPLEPRGREDGGGDESGERTRSLIIDLRQNGGGDPKTVALFVSYLMDSEPFLLNSFLGRDSQVLEEFWTTKKPAGRRYTGRDVYVFDEQPHVLGGGGICL
;
A
#
# COMPACT_ATOMS: atom_id res chain seq x y z
N MET A 1 -7.11 10.02 42.85
CA MET A 1 -6.09 10.09 41.78
C MET A 1 -6.79 9.72 40.47
N THR A 2 -6.82 10.62 39.50
CA THR A 2 -7.47 10.35 38.19
C THR A 2 -6.54 9.46 37.35
N ASN A 3 -7.02 8.29 36.95
CA ASN A 3 -6.24 7.37 36.12
C ASN A 3 -6.49 7.69 34.63
N PHE A 4 -5.55 8.41 34.02
CA PHE A 4 -5.65 8.86 32.63
C PHE A 4 -5.73 7.72 31.62
N VAL A 5 -5.14 6.56 31.93
CA VAL A 5 -5.21 5.36 31.08
C VAL A 5 -6.65 4.85 31.03
N ILE A 6 -7.28 4.69 32.21
CA ILE A 6 -8.68 4.25 32.30
C ILE A 6 -9.60 5.22 31.55
N TRP A 7 -9.37 6.52 31.67
CA TRP A 7 -10.16 7.52 30.97
C TRP A 7 -10.01 7.42 29.44
N SER A 8 -8.78 7.38 28.92
CA SER A 8 -8.55 7.29 27.46
C SER A 8 -9.13 6.01 26.85
N THR A 9 -8.98 4.88 27.54
CA THR A 9 -9.53 3.60 27.08
C THR A 9 -11.06 3.59 27.14
N THR A 10 -11.68 4.19 28.16
CA THR A 10 -13.14 4.27 28.25
C THR A 10 -13.72 5.09 27.11
N ILE A 11 -13.14 6.26 26.81
CA ILE A 11 -13.60 7.09 25.69
C ILE A 11 -13.39 6.38 24.36
N LEU A 12 -12.22 5.76 24.17
CA LEU A 12 -11.94 5.00 22.96
C LEU A 12 -13.01 3.92 22.74
N ASN A 13 -13.32 3.13 23.76
CA ASN A 13 -14.32 2.08 23.67
C ASN A 13 -15.70 2.63 23.32
N HIS A 14 -16.12 3.74 23.93
CA HIS A 14 -17.40 4.37 23.61
C HIS A 14 -17.43 4.91 22.17
N LEU A 15 -16.38 5.58 21.72
CA LEU A 15 -16.28 6.08 20.35
C LEU A 15 -16.36 4.94 19.35
N GLN A 16 -15.57 3.89 19.54
CA GLN A 16 -15.56 2.72 18.66
C GLN A 16 -16.89 1.94 18.71
N ALA A 17 -17.58 1.90 19.85
CA ALA A 17 -18.89 1.26 19.97
C ALA A 17 -19.98 2.01 19.18
N VAL A 18 -19.89 3.33 19.08
CA VAL A 18 -20.86 4.17 18.35
C VAL A 18 -20.51 4.30 16.87
N SER A 19 -19.24 4.54 16.54
CA SER A 19 -18.81 4.73 15.15
C SER A 19 -18.58 3.42 14.40
N HIS A 20 -18.35 2.32 15.12
CA HIS A 20 -17.84 1.05 14.60
C HIS A 20 -16.48 1.17 13.89
N ASP A 21 -15.79 2.30 14.05
CA ASP A 21 -14.51 2.58 13.42
C ASP A 21 -13.35 2.20 14.35
N LYS A 22 -12.67 1.10 14.03
CA LYS A 22 -11.52 0.58 14.79
C LYS A 22 -10.23 1.39 14.57
N HIS A 23 -10.20 2.32 13.60
CA HIS A 23 -9.05 3.17 13.33
C HIS A 23 -8.99 4.38 14.27
N LEU A 24 -10.09 4.74 14.92
CA LEU A 24 -10.08 5.78 15.96
C LEU A 24 -9.17 5.36 17.12
N GLN A 25 -8.38 6.31 17.61
CA GLN A 25 -7.51 6.14 18.79
C GLN A 25 -7.59 7.36 19.69
N VAL A 26 -7.61 7.13 21.01
CA VAL A 26 -7.50 8.17 22.03
C VAL A 26 -6.23 7.91 22.83
N LYS A 27 -5.30 8.86 22.83
CA LYS A 27 -4.03 8.76 23.54
C LYS A 27 -3.91 9.91 24.52
N HIS A 28 -3.56 9.59 25.76
CA HIS A 28 -3.15 10.60 26.73
C HIS A 28 -1.70 11.00 26.48
N SER A 29 -1.44 12.30 26.40
CA SER A 29 -0.08 12.86 26.34
C SER A 29 0.17 13.73 27.58
N PRO A 30 1.24 13.48 28.36
CA PRO A 30 1.58 14.29 29.52
C PRO A 30 2.18 15.65 29.12
N VAL A 31 2.64 15.76 27.87
CA VAL A 31 3.08 17.02 27.26
C VAL A 31 1.94 17.52 26.39
N GLU A 32 1.64 18.82 26.51
CA GLU A 32 0.63 19.44 25.68
C GLU A 32 0.97 19.20 24.21
N PRO A 33 0.08 18.55 23.44
CA PRO A 33 0.36 18.31 22.04
C PRO A 33 0.55 19.65 21.37
N THR A 34 1.62 19.79 20.60
CA THR A 34 1.80 20.98 19.78
C THR A 34 0.67 21.00 18.75
N ASN A 35 -0.41 21.74 19.04
CA ASN A 35 -1.47 22.08 18.09
C ASN A 35 -0.95 23.06 17.04
N LYS A 36 0.29 22.89 16.58
CA LYS A 36 0.63 23.37 15.24
C LYS A 36 -0.33 22.61 14.33
N PRO A 37 -1.13 23.30 13.50
CA PRO A 37 -1.71 22.64 12.35
C PRO A 37 -0.58 21.80 11.76
N ARG A 38 -0.83 20.51 11.48
CA ARG A 38 0.04 19.84 10.51
C ARG A 38 0.00 20.78 9.32
N ASP A 39 1.14 21.41 9.06
CA ASP A 39 1.24 22.23 7.90
C ASP A 39 1.04 21.25 6.75
N ASN A 40 -0.16 21.28 6.16
CA ASN A 40 -0.43 20.56 4.93
C ASN A 40 0.25 21.27 3.76
N SER A 41 0.94 22.40 3.99
CA SER A 41 1.99 22.81 3.08
C SER A 41 3.00 21.67 3.00
N PRO A 42 3.55 21.38 1.81
CA PRO A 42 4.60 20.41 1.67
C PRO A 42 5.65 20.68 2.75
N SER A 43 6.03 19.68 3.54
CA SER A 43 7.11 19.88 4.52
C SER A 43 8.26 20.47 3.72
N GLY A 44 8.72 21.68 4.08
CA GLY A 44 9.58 22.51 3.23
C GLY A 44 10.59 21.63 2.50
N GLY A 45 10.72 21.81 1.17
CA GLY A 45 11.11 20.77 0.21
C GLY A 45 12.24 19.81 0.64
N ASP A 46 13.17 20.24 1.47
CA ASP A 46 14.23 19.44 2.08
C ASP A 46 13.72 18.22 2.88
N ASP A 47 12.64 18.33 3.67
CA ASP A 47 12.12 17.21 4.47
C ASP A 47 11.44 16.14 3.62
N GLU A 48 10.60 16.56 2.67
CA GLU A 48 9.97 15.64 1.72
C GLU A 48 11.00 15.01 0.77
N GLN A 49 11.99 15.79 0.32
CA GLN A 49 13.08 15.27 -0.49
C GLN A 49 13.90 14.24 0.29
N ARG A 50 14.20 14.49 1.58
CA ARG A 50 14.87 13.51 2.45
C ARG A 50 14.05 12.24 2.60
N GLN A 51 12.75 12.35 2.85
CA GLN A 51 11.86 11.19 2.97
C GLN A 51 11.77 10.40 1.66
N ARG A 52 11.61 11.08 0.52
CA ARG A 52 11.62 10.45 -0.81
C ARG A 52 12.95 9.76 -1.08
N ALA A 53 14.07 10.42 -0.81
CA ALA A 53 15.40 9.83 -0.99
C ALA A 53 15.61 8.61 -0.08
N GLN A 54 15.07 8.61 1.14
CA GLN A 54 15.11 7.44 2.00
C GLN A 54 14.26 6.30 1.43
N MET A 55 13.01 6.57 1.04
CA MET A 55 12.14 5.56 0.42
C MET A 55 12.74 4.96 -0.86
N GLN A 56 13.45 5.76 -1.67
CA GLN A 56 14.16 5.27 -2.84
C GLN A 56 15.32 4.33 -2.49
N ARG A 57 16.07 4.62 -1.42
CA ARG A 57 17.13 3.73 -0.93
C ARG A 57 16.53 2.42 -0.42
N ASP A 58 15.49 2.52 0.41
CA ASP A 58 14.80 1.35 0.96
C ASP A 58 14.24 0.48 -0.18
N ALA A 59 13.66 1.10 -1.22
CA ALA A 59 13.19 0.39 -2.41
C ALA A 59 14.32 -0.35 -3.12
N LEU A 60 15.51 0.23 -3.26
CA LEU A 60 16.65 -0.44 -3.88
C LEU A 60 17.17 -1.59 -3.00
N GLU A 61 17.31 -1.37 -1.70
CA GLU A 61 17.79 -2.37 -0.74
C GLU A 61 16.83 -3.56 -0.58
N MET A 62 15.53 -3.30 -0.66
CA MET A 62 14.48 -4.31 -0.52
C MET A 62 13.98 -4.85 -1.87
N ASN A 63 14.73 -4.65 -2.97
CA ASN A 63 14.38 -5.14 -4.30
C ASN A 63 12.95 -4.75 -4.74
N ALA A 64 12.61 -3.47 -4.60
CA ALA A 64 11.28 -2.90 -4.81
C ALA A 64 10.16 -3.59 -4.01
N GLY A 65 10.50 -4.23 -2.88
CA GLY A 65 9.58 -4.97 -2.03
C GLY A 65 9.48 -6.47 -2.35
N PHE A 66 10.06 -6.94 -3.46
CA PHE A 66 10.05 -8.36 -3.85
C PHE A 66 11.08 -9.14 -3.02
N PHE A 67 10.60 -9.79 -1.96
CA PHE A 67 11.44 -10.60 -1.10
C PHE A 67 11.79 -11.95 -1.73
N ARG A 68 10.83 -12.57 -2.41
CA ARG A 68 11.05 -13.85 -3.11
C ARG A 68 10.21 -13.92 -4.38
N VAL A 69 10.82 -14.33 -5.48
CA VAL A 69 10.15 -14.68 -6.74
C VAL A 69 10.69 -16.02 -7.20
N GLU A 70 9.81 -17.01 -7.37
CA GLU A 70 10.21 -18.36 -7.77
C GLU A 70 9.13 -19.09 -8.56
N ARG A 71 9.51 -20.20 -9.16
CA ARG A 71 8.60 -21.15 -9.81
C ARG A 71 8.56 -22.44 -9.00
N LEU A 72 7.40 -22.71 -8.41
CA LEU A 72 7.10 -23.92 -7.66
C LEU A 72 6.84 -25.11 -8.58
N LEU A 73 6.85 -26.31 -7.99
CA LEU A 73 6.43 -27.54 -8.66
C LEU A 73 5.04 -27.38 -9.28
N GLY A 74 4.84 -27.96 -10.46
CA GLY A 74 3.57 -27.78 -11.20
C GLY A 74 3.48 -26.49 -12.01
N ASN A 75 4.59 -25.75 -12.16
CA ASN A 75 4.66 -24.52 -12.94
C ASN A 75 3.82 -23.38 -12.34
N ILE A 76 3.86 -23.25 -11.02
CA ILE A 76 3.14 -22.21 -10.28
C ILE A 76 4.13 -21.10 -9.95
N GLY A 77 3.86 -19.86 -10.36
CA GLY A 77 4.62 -18.71 -9.94
C GLY A 77 4.31 -18.38 -8.48
N TYR A 78 5.32 -17.96 -7.72
CA TYR A 78 5.16 -17.50 -6.35
C TYR A 78 5.90 -16.18 -6.14
N ILE A 79 5.22 -15.21 -5.56
CA ILE A 79 5.74 -13.89 -5.21
C ILE A 79 5.49 -13.65 -3.71
N ASP A 80 6.56 -13.48 -2.91
CA ASP A 80 6.51 -12.90 -1.56
C ASP A 80 6.81 -11.40 -1.70
N LEU A 81 5.76 -10.58 -1.62
CA LEU A 81 5.84 -9.14 -1.78
C LEU A 81 5.58 -8.47 -0.43
N ARG A 82 6.56 -7.71 0.07
CA ARG A 82 6.53 -7.18 1.44
C ARG A 82 6.19 -5.69 1.54
N MET A 83 6.32 -4.94 0.46
CA MET A 83 6.01 -3.51 0.43
C MET A 83 5.67 -3.08 -1.00
N PHE A 84 4.80 -2.06 -1.14
CA PHE A 84 4.57 -1.34 -2.39
C PHE A 84 5.32 0.00 -2.35
N PHE A 85 6.57 0.02 -2.78
CA PHE A 85 7.35 1.27 -2.80
C PHE A 85 6.85 2.23 -3.88
N PRO A 86 6.84 3.56 -3.63
CA PRO A 86 6.50 4.54 -4.66
C PRO A 86 7.30 4.35 -5.95
N LEU A 87 6.60 4.39 -7.08
CA LEU A 87 7.22 4.42 -8.39
C LEU A 87 7.88 5.78 -8.62
N GLU A 88 9.20 5.81 -8.74
CA GLU A 88 9.82 6.94 -9.43
C GLU A 88 9.50 6.84 -10.93
N PRO A 89 9.29 7.97 -11.62
CA PRO A 89 9.26 7.99 -13.08
C PRO A 89 10.67 7.63 -13.58
N ARG A 90 10.97 6.34 -13.63
CA ARG A 90 12.09 5.84 -14.42
C ARG A 90 11.73 6.14 -15.87
N GLY A 91 12.33 7.19 -16.41
CA GLY A 91 12.38 7.40 -17.85
C GLY A 91 12.80 6.08 -18.47
N ARG A 92 11.97 5.57 -19.39
CA ARG A 92 12.11 4.28 -20.08
C ARG A 92 13.53 3.72 -19.99
N GLU A 93 13.72 2.76 -19.09
CA GLU A 93 14.78 1.80 -19.24
C GLU A 93 14.12 0.47 -19.57
N ASP A 94 14.45 0.04 -20.77
CA ASP A 94 13.89 -1.05 -21.54
C ASP A 94 13.81 -2.38 -20.77
N GLY A 95 12.63 -2.99 -20.81
CA GLY A 95 12.46 -4.37 -21.31
C GLY A 95 13.32 -5.51 -20.72
N GLY A 96 13.83 -5.38 -19.49
CA GLY A 96 14.71 -6.40 -18.88
C GLY A 96 14.08 -7.25 -17.78
N GLY A 97 12.74 -7.36 -17.73
CA GLY A 97 12.03 -8.17 -16.73
C GLY A 97 11.88 -9.63 -17.17
N ASP A 98 12.53 -10.53 -16.44
CA ASP A 98 12.61 -11.97 -16.63
C ASP A 98 11.30 -12.64 -17.15
N GLU A 99 11.37 -13.22 -18.35
CA GLU A 99 10.28 -13.95 -19.05
C GLU A 99 9.78 -15.19 -18.28
N SER A 100 10.42 -15.55 -17.17
CA SER A 100 10.18 -16.82 -16.45
C SER A 100 8.82 -16.89 -15.77
N GLY A 101 8.32 -15.77 -15.24
CA GLY A 101 6.99 -15.69 -14.59
C GLY A 101 5.83 -15.83 -15.58
N GLU A 102 6.00 -15.35 -16.81
CA GLU A 102 4.96 -15.32 -17.85
C GLU A 102 4.56 -16.71 -18.35
N ARG A 103 5.43 -17.70 -18.15
CA ARG A 103 5.20 -19.09 -18.56
C ARG A 103 4.59 -19.96 -17.47
N THR A 104 4.19 -19.37 -16.34
CA THR A 104 3.52 -20.10 -15.26
C THR A 104 2.06 -20.39 -15.60
N ARG A 105 1.53 -21.48 -15.02
CA ARG A 105 0.14 -21.91 -15.17
C ARG A 105 -0.80 -21.11 -14.27
N SER A 106 -0.32 -20.76 -13.09
CA SER A 106 -1.01 -19.93 -12.10
C SER A 106 0.01 -19.17 -11.26
N LEU A 107 -0.46 -18.15 -10.54
CA LEU A 107 0.37 -17.28 -9.72
C LEU A 107 -0.16 -17.23 -8.28
N ILE A 108 0.74 -17.33 -7.31
CA ILE A 108 0.47 -17.06 -5.90
C ILE A 108 1.18 -15.75 -5.53
N ILE A 109 0.44 -14.83 -4.93
CA ILE A 109 0.92 -13.55 -4.41
C ILE A 109 0.74 -13.61 -2.89
N ASP A 110 1.84 -13.72 -2.17
CA ASP A 110 1.86 -13.75 -0.72
C ASP A 110 2.10 -12.35 -0.16
N LEU A 111 1.06 -11.80 0.44
CA LEU A 111 1.01 -10.49 1.09
C LEU A 111 0.89 -10.61 2.62
N ARG A 112 1.02 -11.81 3.19
CA ARG A 112 0.84 -12.03 4.65
C ARG A 112 1.81 -11.24 5.52
N GLN A 113 2.93 -10.82 4.96
CA GLN A 113 3.94 -9.98 5.62
C GLN A 113 4.09 -8.62 4.92
N ASN A 114 3.09 -8.21 4.14
CA ASN A 114 3.11 -6.96 3.41
C ASN A 114 2.71 -5.79 4.33
N GLY A 115 3.56 -4.76 4.40
CA GLY A 115 3.32 -3.56 5.21
C GLY A 115 2.49 -2.47 4.52
N GLY A 116 1.91 -2.76 3.36
CA GLY A 116 1.23 -1.79 2.50
C GLY A 116 2.20 -1.01 1.62
N GLY A 117 1.85 0.24 1.32
CA GLY A 117 2.70 1.15 0.56
C GLY A 117 1.93 2.15 -0.28
N ASP A 118 2.50 2.52 -1.42
CA ASP A 118 2.00 3.57 -2.31
C ASP A 118 0.82 3.09 -3.18
N PRO A 119 -0.36 3.73 -3.10
CA PRO A 119 -1.54 3.30 -3.85
C PRO A 119 -1.41 3.39 -5.38
N LYS A 120 -0.51 4.23 -5.92
CA LYS A 120 -0.25 4.27 -7.38
C LYS A 120 0.48 3.02 -7.83
N THR A 121 1.43 2.56 -7.02
CA THR A 121 2.16 1.30 -7.25
C THR A 121 1.22 0.11 -7.17
N VAL A 122 0.30 0.10 -6.21
CA VAL A 122 -0.79 -0.87 -6.14
C VAL A 122 -1.61 -0.88 -7.42
N ALA A 123 -2.09 0.29 -7.88
CA ALA A 123 -2.89 0.39 -9.08
C ALA A 123 -2.14 -0.12 -10.32
N LEU A 124 -0.85 0.19 -10.45
CA LEU A 124 -0.01 -0.37 -11.51
C LEU A 124 0.11 -1.89 -11.39
N PHE A 125 0.35 -2.42 -10.20
CA PHE A 125 0.45 -3.87 -9.96
C PHE A 125 -0.83 -4.61 -10.37
N VAL A 126 -2.01 -4.10 -9.99
CA VAL A 126 -3.31 -4.64 -10.42
C VAL A 126 -3.48 -4.58 -11.94
N SER A 127 -2.92 -3.56 -12.59
CA SER A 127 -2.98 -3.41 -14.06
C SER A 127 -2.24 -4.51 -14.81
N TYR A 128 -1.28 -5.18 -14.16
CA TYR A 128 -0.61 -6.34 -14.71
C TYR A 128 -1.46 -7.62 -14.59
N LEU A 129 -2.43 -7.69 -13.68
CA LEU A 129 -3.22 -8.90 -13.43
C LEU A 129 -4.56 -8.93 -14.18
N MET A 130 -5.03 -7.77 -14.64
CA MET A 130 -6.37 -7.61 -15.21
C MET A 130 -6.32 -7.35 -16.72
N ASP A 131 -7.20 -8.03 -17.47
CA ASP A 131 -7.45 -7.72 -18.88
C ASP A 131 -8.71 -6.88 -19.05
N SER A 132 -8.65 -5.64 -18.56
CA SER A 132 -9.77 -4.70 -18.64
C SER A 132 -9.33 -3.34 -19.17
N GLU A 133 -10.32 -2.55 -19.59
CA GLU A 133 -10.14 -1.10 -19.68
C GLU A 133 -9.80 -0.53 -18.29
N PRO A 134 -9.07 0.61 -18.22
CA PRO A 134 -8.79 1.30 -16.96
C PRO A 134 -10.06 1.52 -16.14
N PHE A 135 -9.96 1.25 -14.85
CA PHE A 135 -11.01 1.49 -13.87
C PHE A 135 -10.42 2.12 -12.60
N LEU A 136 -11.27 2.82 -11.86
CA LEU A 136 -10.93 3.42 -10.58
C LEU A 136 -10.74 2.32 -9.55
N LEU A 137 -9.52 2.15 -9.05
CA LEU A 137 -9.20 1.15 -8.05
C LEU A 137 -9.51 1.66 -6.64
N ASN A 138 -9.11 2.90 -6.34
CA ASN A 138 -9.27 3.50 -5.02
C ASN A 138 -9.36 5.03 -5.12
N SER A 139 -10.01 5.66 -4.13
CA SER A 139 -10.01 7.12 -3.96
C SER A 139 -9.87 7.51 -2.50
N PHE A 140 -9.21 8.64 -2.26
CA PHE A 140 -9.15 9.27 -0.95
C PHE A 140 -10.16 10.39 -0.87
N LEU A 141 -11.05 10.32 0.11
CA LEU A 141 -12.07 11.32 0.38
C LEU A 141 -11.66 12.18 1.59
N GLY A 142 -11.80 13.48 1.42
CA GLY A 142 -11.75 14.45 2.51
C GLY A 142 -12.95 14.29 3.43
N ARG A 143 -12.84 14.87 4.63
CA ARG A 143 -13.94 14.85 5.61
C ARG A 143 -15.20 15.56 5.11
N ASP A 144 -15.03 16.52 4.19
CA ASP A 144 -16.10 17.23 3.49
C ASP A 144 -16.65 16.46 2.28
N SER A 145 -16.30 15.17 2.16
CA SER A 145 -16.67 14.27 1.06
C SER A 145 -16.11 14.70 -0.30
N GLN A 146 -15.13 15.61 -0.34
CA GLN A 146 -14.43 15.92 -1.57
C GLN A 146 -13.39 14.86 -1.91
N VAL A 147 -13.28 14.50 -3.18
CA VAL A 147 -12.20 13.61 -3.64
C VAL A 147 -10.88 14.36 -3.59
N LEU A 148 -9.93 13.85 -2.80
CA LEU A 148 -8.59 14.38 -2.69
C LEU A 148 -7.67 13.79 -3.76
N GLU A 149 -7.75 12.48 -3.98
CA GLU A 149 -6.94 11.78 -4.98
C GLU A 149 -7.64 10.50 -5.43
N GLU A 150 -7.40 10.11 -6.68
CA GLU A 150 -7.90 8.88 -7.30
C GLU A 150 -6.75 8.06 -7.85
N PHE A 151 -6.88 6.74 -7.73
CA PHE A 151 -5.88 5.77 -8.16
C PHE A 151 -6.52 4.86 -9.20
N TRP A 152 -6.12 5.06 -10.45
CA TRP A 152 -6.65 4.36 -11.62
C TRP A 152 -5.68 3.31 -12.13
N THR A 153 -6.20 2.18 -12.63
CA THR A 153 -5.38 1.20 -13.35
C THR A 153 -4.84 1.76 -14.67
N THR A 154 -3.72 1.22 -15.13
CA THR A 154 -2.99 1.65 -16.32
C THR A 154 -3.41 0.84 -17.54
N LYS A 155 -3.78 1.53 -18.62
CA LYS A 155 -4.25 0.91 -19.88
C LYS A 155 -3.19 0.04 -20.57
N LYS A 156 -1.93 0.47 -20.53
CA LYS A 156 -0.80 -0.22 -21.18
C LYS A 156 0.42 -0.14 -20.28
N PRO A 157 0.54 -1.03 -19.28
CA PRO A 157 1.75 -1.09 -18.47
C PRO A 157 2.96 -1.44 -19.35
N ALA A 158 4.17 -1.08 -18.90
CA ALA A 158 5.38 -1.23 -19.72
C ALA A 158 5.76 -2.70 -20.03
N GLY A 159 5.21 -3.65 -19.27
CA GLY A 159 5.39 -5.09 -19.48
C GLY A 159 4.10 -5.79 -19.89
N ARG A 160 4.19 -7.11 -20.10
CA ARG A 160 3.03 -7.92 -20.45
C ARG A 160 2.16 -8.17 -19.22
N ARG A 161 0.86 -8.27 -19.46
CA ARG A 161 -0.11 -8.63 -18.42
C ARG A 161 -0.12 -10.14 -18.18
N TYR A 162 -0.30 -10.52 -16.94
CA TYR A 162 -0.57 -11.89 -16.49
C TYR A 162 -2.07 -12.15 -16.49
N THR A 163 -2.65 -12.37 -17.67
CA THR A 163 -4.10 -12.54 -17.84
C THR A 163 -4.46 -13.96 -18.27
N GLY A 164 -5.73 -14.34 -18.09
CA GLY A 164 -6.26 -15.64 -18.50
C GLY A 164 -5.74 -16.84 -17.69
N ARG A 165 -5.22 -16.60 -16.49
CA ARG A 165 -4.66 -17.60 -15.58
C ARG A 165 -5.11 -17.32 -14.16
N ASP A 166 -5.13 -18.35 -13.32
CA ASP A 166 -5.55 -18.20 -11.92
C ASP A 166 -4.49 -17.43 -11.12
N VAL A 167 -4.96 -16.48 -10.32
CA VAL A 167 -4.17 -15.71 -9.37
C VAL A 167 -4.74 -15.93 -7.98
N TYR A 168 -3.91 -16.38 -7.05
CA TYR A 168 -4.26 -16.59 -5.65
C TYR A 168 -3.51 -15.57 -4.80
N VAL A 169 -4.22 -14.90 -3.89
CA VAL A 169 -3.62 -13.91 -2.99
C VAL A 169 -3.73 -14.44 -1.56
N PHE A 170 -2.60 -14.48 -0.86
CA PHE A 170 -2.58 -14.77 0.57
C PHE A 170 -2.39 -13.46 1.33
N ASP A 171 -3.30 -13.18 2.24
CA ASP A 171 -3.28 -12.01 3.11
C ASP A 171 -3.62 -12.46 4.54
N GLU A 172 -3.02 -11.82 5.55
CA GLU A 172 -3.42 -11.99 6.94
C GLU A 172 -4.20 -10.75 7.37
N GLN A 173 -5.49 -10.91 7.70
CA GLN A 173 -6.33 -9.80 8.19
C GLN A 173 -6.25 -9.66 9.73
N PRO A 174 -6.40 -8.43 10.29
CA PRO A 174 -6.68 -7.18 9.60
C PRO A 174 -5.54 -6.15 9.74
N HIS A 175 -5.18 -5.51 8.63
CA HIS A 175 -4.31 -4.34 8.60
C HIS A 175 -4.92 -3.20 9.45
N VAL A 176 -4.38 -2.93 10.65
CA VAL A 176 -4.84 -1.85 11.55
C VAL A 176 -4.11 -0.52 11.29
N LEU A 177 -3.21 -0.47 10.32
CA LEU A 177 -2.48 0.76 10.00
C LEU A 177 -3.23 1.54 8.92
N GLY A 178 -3.50 2.82 9.17
CA GLY A 178 -4.24 3.73 8.30
C GLY A 178 -3.56 4.11 6.98
N GLY A 179 -2.78 3.21 6.39
CA GLY A 179 -2.34 3.27 5.00
C GLY A 179 -3.13 2.23 4.22
N GLY A 180 -3.83 2.64 3.16
CA GLY A 180 -4.74 1.79 2.38
C GLY A 180 -4.16 0.42 2.08
N GLY A 181 -4.63 -0.58 2.85
CA GLY A 181 -4.35 -1.98 2.58
C GLY A 181 -5.10 -2.40 1.33
N ILE A 182 -4.47 -3.24 0.51
CA ILE A 182 -5.11 -3.88 -0.62
C ILE A 182 -6.07 -4.94 -0.08
N CYS A 183 -7.36 -4.68 -0.15
CA CYS A 183 -8.35 -5.75 -0.18
C CYS A 183 -8.65 -6.02 -1.67
N LEU A 184 -8.13 -7.12 -2.21
CA LEU A 184 -8.56 -7.63 -3.52
C LEU A 184 -9.84 -8.46 -3.36
#